data_AF-A0A3D6BFT2-F1
#
_entry.id   AF-A0A3D6BFT2-F1
#
_cell.length_a   1.000
_cell.length_b   1.000
_cell.length_c   1.000
_cell.angle_alpha   90.00
_cell.angle_beta   90.00
_cell.angle_gamma   90.00
#
_symmetry.space_group_name_H-M   'P 1'
#
loop_
_entity.id
_entity.type
_entity.pdbx_description
1 polymer ?
#
loop_
_entity_poly.entity_id
_entity_poly.type
_entity_poly.pdbx_seq_one_letter_code
_entity_poly.pdbx_strand_id
1 'polypeptide(L)'
;YKDQIKSTAVIRLHGPDRSGIEKKTGSIWNQIVEPKDEELDKIAEIIYYLKNKKVDTYVNVNNHYEGSAPLTIKKIQKLIK
;
A
#
# COMPACT_ATOMS: atom_id res chain seq x y z
N TYR A 1 -5.65 -18.89 -0.08
CA TYR A 1 -6.12 -17.93 -1.11
C TYR A 1 -5.00 -17.42 -2.02
N LYS A 2 -3.84 -17.00 -1.50
CA LYS A 2 -2.71 -16.52 -2.34
C LYS A 2 -2.24 -17.52 -3.41
N ASP A 3 -2.28 -18.82 -3.15
CA ASP A 3 -1.90 -19.87 -4.12
C ASP A 3 -2.91 -20.06 -5.27
N GLN A 4 -4.11 -19.45 -5.18
CA GLN A 4 -5.12 -19.50 -6.25
C GLN A 4 -4.98 -18.35 -7.25
N ILE A 5 -4.13 -17.37 -6.96
CA ILE A 5 -3.86 -16.23 -7.85
C ILE A 5 -2.83 -16.68 -8.89
N LYS A 6 -3.27 -16.82 -10.15
CA LYS A 6 -2.48 -17.48 -11.21
C LYS A 6 -1.91 -16.55 -12.28
N SER A 7 -2.49 -15.36 -12.47
CA SER A 7 -2.10 -14.47 -13.58
C SER A 7 -1.89 -13.03 -13.13
N THR A 8 -2.96 -12.37 -12.67
CA THR A 8 -2.93 -10.95 -12.33
C THR A 8 -3.52 -10.73 -10.95
N ALA A 9 -2.87 -9.86 -10.18
CA ALA A 9 -3.34 -9.40 -8.87
C ALA A 9 -3.41 -7.88 -8.85
N VAL A 10 -4.49 -7.35 -8.28
CA VAL A 10 -4.62 -5.92 -7.99
C VAL A 10 -4.81 -5.77 -6.47
N ILE A 11 -3.87 -5.09 -5.82
CA ILE A 11 -3.90 -4.77 -4.40
C ILE A 11 -4.20 -3.29 -4.26
N ARG A 12 -5.29 -2.93 -3.56
CA ARG A 12 -5.65 -1.53 -3.32
C ARG A 12 -5.57 -1.19 -1.84
N LEU A 13 -4.61 -0.34 -1.48
CA LEU A 13 -4.43 0.18 -0.12
C LEU A 13 -5.32 1.42 0.05
N HIS A 14 -6.51 1.23 0.62
CA HIS A 14 -7.51 2.30 0.68
C HIS A 14 -7.38 3.21 1.89
N GLY A 15 -7.04 2.65 3.05
CA GLY A 15 -7.13 3.32 4.36
C GLY A 15 -8.52 3.16 4.98
N PRO A 16 -8.62 2.85 6.29
CA PRO A 16 -9.91 2.54 6.92
C PRO A 16 -10.74 3.79 7.27
N ASP A 17 -10.10 4.95 7.45
CA ASP A 17 -10.75 6.19 7.90
C ASP A 17 -10.46 7.35 6.95
N ARG A 18 -11.30 7.49 5.93
CA ARG A 18 -11.23 8.61 5.00
C ARG A 18 -11.38 9.95 5.70
N SER A 19 -12.40 10.08 6.56
CA SER A 19 -12.80 11.35 7.17
C SER A 19 -11.76 11.88 8.16
N GLY A 20 -11.18 11.01 8.98
CA GLY A 20 -10.13 11.37 9.91
C GLY A 20 -8.84 11.73 9.19
N ILE A 21 -8.49 11.04 8.11
CA ILE A 21 -7.31 11.38 7.31
C ILE A 21 -7.48 12.72 6.59
N GLU A 22 -8.64 13.01 6.02
CA GLU A 22 -8.94 14.34 5.45
C GLU A 22 -8.82 15.46 6.49
N LYS A 23 -9.33 15.23 7.71
CA LYS A 23 -9.21 16.18 8.83
C LYS A 23 -7.77 16.39 9.27
N LYS A 24 -6.97 15.32 9.40
CA LYS A 24 -5.56 15.38 9.82
C LYS A 24 -4.67 16.06 8.78
N THR A 25 -4.96 15.86 7.49
CA THR A 25 -4.14 16.38 6.39
C THR A 25 -4.57 17.77 5.92
N GLY A 26 -5.82 18.17 6.17
CA GLY A 26 -6.36 19.41 5.60
C GLY A 26 -6.39 19.37 4.07
N SER A 27 -6.52 18.19 3.46
CA SER A 27 -6.35 17.93 2.02
C SER A 27 -4.95 18.20 1.46
N ILE A 28 -3.93 18.33 2.32
CA ILE A 28 -2.53 18.47 1.93
C ILE A 28 -1.83 17.11 2.13
N TRP A 29 -1.51 16.44 1.01
CA TRP A 29 -1.03 15.05 0.97
C TRP A 29 0.50 14.93 0.89
N ASN A 30 1.24 15.80 1.57
CA ASN A 30 2.70 15.91 1.46
C ASN A 30 3.47 15.27 2.64
N GLN A 31 2.77 14.64 3.58
CA GLN A 31 3.36 14.02 4.76
C GLN A 31 2.60 12.74 5.15
N ILE A 32 3.27 11.89 5.94
CA ILE A 32 2.64 10.73 6.58
C ILE A 32 2.02 11.19 7.89
N VAL A 33 0.70 11.03 8.05
CA VAL A 33 -0.04 11.40 9.28
C VAL A 33 -0.53 10.19 10.06
N GLU A 34 -0.53 9.01 9.44
CA GLU A 34 -0.91 7.75 10.08
C GLU A 34 -0.03 6.63 9.55
N PRO A 35 1.20 6.47 10.09
CA PRO A 35 2.12 5.46 9.62
C PRO A 35 1.57 4.05 9.86
N LYS A 36 1.74 3.17 8.87
CA LYS A 36 1.31 1.77 8.89
C LYS A 36 2.47 0.82 8.64
N ASP A 37 3.64 1.11 9.22
CA ASP A 37 4.90 0.39 8.94
C ASP A 37 4.77 -1.13 9.07
N GLU A 38 4.20 -1.64 10.17
CA GLU A 38 4.01 -3.08 10.38
C GLU A 38 3.08 -3.73 9.34
N GLU A 39 2.10 -2.99 8.83
CA GLU A 39 1.20 -3.45 7.77
C GLU A 39 1.91 -3.45 6.42
N LEU A 40 2.71 -2.42 6.15
CA LEU A 40 3.51 -2.29 4.93
C LEU A 40 4.54 -3.42 4.80
N ASP A 41 5.15 -3.87 5.91
CA ASP A 41 6.04 -5.03 5.91
C ASP A 41 5.30 -6.29 5.43
N LYS A 42 4.10 -6.55 5.97
CA LYS A 42 3.26 -7.70 5.56
C LYS A 42 2.79 -7.58 4.11
N ILE A 43 2.46 -6.38 3.66
CA ILE A 43 2.09 -6.11 2.27
C ILE A 43 3.28 -6.38 1.35
N ALA A 44 4.49 -5.97 1.74
CA ALA A 44 5.71 -6.23 0.98
C ALA A 44 5.99 -7.73 0.86
N GLU A 45 5.78 -8.52 1.92
CA GLU A 45 5.86 -9.98 1.87
C GLU A 45 4.86 -10.59 0.87
N ILE A 46 3.62 -10.08 0.83
CA ILE A 46 2.60 -10.52 -0.13
C ILE A 46 3.02 -10.18 -1.56
N ILE A 47 3.49 -8.96 -1.81
CA ILE A 47 3.96 -8.51 -3.12
C ILE A 47 5.13 -9.39 -3.57
N TYR A 48 6.10 -9.66 -2.69
CA TYR A 48 7.24 -10.52 -2.98
C TYR A 48 6.82 -11.96 -3.31
N TYR A 49 5.88 -12.52 -2.54
CA TYR A 49 5.32 -13.84 -2.82
C TYR A 49 4.68 -13.92 -4.22
N LEU A 50 3.86 -12.93 -4.59
CA LEU A 50 3.19 -12.88 -5.90
C LEU A 50 4.20 -12.69 -7.06
N LYS A 51 5.19 -11.81 -6.87
CA LYS A 51 6.31 -11.61 -7.80
C LYS A 51 7.05 -12.93 -8.06
N ASN A 52 7.38 -13.70 -7.03
CA ASN A 52 8.05 -14.99 -7.16
C ASN A 52 7.21 -16.07 -7.88
N LYS A 53 5.88 -15.93 -7.82
CA LYS A 53 4.94 -16.77 -8.57
C LYS A 53 4.72 -16.31 -10.02
N LYS A 54 5.43 -15.27 -10.47
CA LYS A 54 5.28 -14.63 -11.79
C LYS A 54 3.86 -14.10 -12.04
N VAL A 55 3.19 -13.67 -10.97
CA VAL A 55 1.89 -13.00 -11.04
C VAL A 55 2.12 -11.52 -11.35
N ASP A 56 1.47 -11.02 -12.39
CA ASP A 56 1.47 -9.59 -12.73
C ASP A 56 0.71 -8.81 -11.65
N THR A 57 1.42 -8.02 -10.85
CA THR A 57 0.90 -7.45 -9.60
C THR A 57 0.88 -5.93 -9.66
N TYR A 58 -0.32 -5.35 -9.58
CA TYR A 58 -0.55 -3.92 -9.52
C TYR A 58 -0.90 -3.51 -8.08
N VAL A 59 -0.20 -2.49 -7.56
CA VAL A 59 -0.45 -1.96 -6.21
C VAL A 59 -0.91 -0.51 -6.31
N ASN A 60 -2.16 -0.25 -5.94
CA ASN A 60 -2.74 1.09 -5.94
C ASN A 60 -2.81 1.62 -4.51
N VAL A 61 -2.10 2.72 -4.26
CA VAL A 61 -2.08 3.38 -2.96
C VAL A 61 -2.97 4.61 -2.98
N ASN A 62 -3.88 4.71 -2.02
CA ASN A 62 -4.70 5.89 -1.82
C ASN A 62 -4.05 6.82 -0.78
N ASN A 63 -4.16 8.15 -0.96
CA ASN A 63 -3.68 9.12 0.02
C ASN A 63 -4.33 8.91 1.41
N HIS A 64 -5.57 8.39 1.45
CA HIS A 64 -6.25 8.05 2.70
C HIS A 64 -5.61 6.91 3.48
N TYR A 65 -4.60 6.21 2.94
CA TYR A 65 -3.95 5.10 3.62
C TYR A 65 -3.01 5.55 4.76
N GLU A 66 -2.00 6.36 4.46
CA GLU A 66 -1.09 6.93 5.48
C GLU A 66 -1.05 8.48 5.47
N GLY A 67 -1.78 9.13 4.57
CA GLY A 67 -1.76 10.59 4.36
C GLY A 67 -0.99 11.06 3.13
N SER A 68 -0.27 10.19 2.43
CA SER A 68 0.42 10.53 1.18
C SER A 68 0.76 9.30 0.35
N ALA A 69 0.05 9.08 -0.75
CA ALA A 69 0.31 7.94 -1.62
C ALA A 69 1.75 7.94 -2.20
N PRO A 70 2.33 9.08 -2.67
CA PRO A 70 3.71 9.08 -3.16
C PRO A 70 4.73 8.68 -2.09
N LEU A 71 4.55 9.11 -0.84
CA LEU A 71 5.47 8.75 0.25
C LEU A 71 5.30 7.28 0.66
N THR A 72 4.07 6.79 0.76
CA THR A 72 3.79 5.36 1.02
C THR A 72 4.37 4.47 -0.08
N ILE A 73 4.22 4.83 -1.36
CA ILE A 73 4.81 4.09 -2.48
C ILE A 73 6.33 4.01 -2.32
N LYS A 74 6.98 5.13 -1.95
CA LYS A 74 8.43 5.13 -1.67
C LYS A 74 8.80 4.19 -0.51
N LYS A 75 7.96 4.07 0.53
CA LYS A 75 8.18 3.10 1.62
C LYS A 75 8.07 1.66 1.09
N ILE A 76 7.01 1.33 0.36
CA ILE A 76 6.82 0.00 -0.25
C ILE A 76 7.99 -0.36 -1.17
N GLN A 77 8.43 0.57 -2.04
CA GLN A 77 9.57 0.38 -2.93
C GLN A 77 10.88 0.05 -2.21
N LYS A 78 11.07 0.55 -0.98
CA LYS A 78 12.25 0.22 -0.15
C LYS A 78 12.15 -1.18 0.47
N LEU A 79 10.93 -1.66 0.73
CA LEU A 79 10.66 -2.96 1.33
C LEU A 79 10.72 -4.09 0.29
N ILE A 80 10.22 -3.84 -0.93
CA ILE A 80 10.27 -4.81 -2.03
C ILE A 80 11.67 -4.79 -2.67
N LYS A 81 12.43 -5.88 -2.50
CA LYS A 81 13.69 -6.12 -3.22
C LYS A 81 13.43 -6.88 -4.52
#